data_AF-M2QRC3-F1
#
_entry.id   AF-M2QRC3-F1
#
_cell.length_a   1.000
_cell.length_b   1.000
_cell.length_c   1.000
_cell.angle_alpha   90.00
_cell.angle_beta   90.00
_cell.angle_gamma   90.00
#
_symmetry.space_group_name_H-M   'P 1'
#
loop_
_entity.id
_entity.type
_entity.pdbx_description
1 polymer ?
#
loop_
_entity_poly.entity_id
_entity_poly.type
_entity_poly.pdbx_seq_one_letter_code
_entity_poly.pdbx_strand_id
1 'polypeptide(L)'
;MSLLQLSGTGFLALVLWKLFRRLTRPRNPLEDVAGPEKEHWLKGNYHRIFQDGWDYNLQLAEKYGGAVKIHGLLGTLQLYVSDPRALHNIVVKEQHIFEETDMFILGNKLIFGEGLISTLGDQHRKQRKMLTPVFSLANMRDLLPVIQPIADKMRDVLLGLIPPGEDPHEIDLVPWMSRGTLEYVCQANLGYTFHALEPDKTNEYAKAVRNLSPTALSIILLRPFVPFFVRNFSLHLRNQLVEYLPITRLRVQLHELRRIVRVMDRVSHEIFAEKKAAMLGHGAATSGEVSSGGNLGERMRGKDIMSIMLRANASSDDTDRLTDEELLGQVNTIIFAGFETTTIAVCRTLYLLAEKPTVQAQLRSEVRRAKREYAAAQGLSDVRWEDVDLPYDVLMGLPFLDAILRETLRVYPPTSLMSRTTRKDTMLPLQFPVRSASGAMISEIALPANTNVIISILAANHNKEVWGADADEWRPARWLTPTGERIRIGEDGDGVVREGDAPAEGAPGNRNGVKYPGVYASMMTFLGGGRACIGFKFAEMEMKQILTTLLSTMHFALPSGADEHGNRKQIRWKMNGLQVPVLDPPAGDGHTPQVPLDVRRVRAEDFLS
;
A
#
# COMPACT_ATOMS: atom_id res chain seq x y z
N MET A 1 -2.03 -37.20 43.17
CA MET A 1 -3.07 -36.27 42.68
C MET A 1 -3.56 -36.77 41.33
N SER A 2 -4.87 -36.82 41.11
CA SER A 2 -5.40 -37.14 39.77
C SER A 2 -5.09 -36.00 38.78
N LEU A 3 -5.05 -36.30 37.49
CA LEU A 3 -4.88 -35.30 36.41
C LEU A 3 -5.88 -34.14 36.51
N LEU A 4 -7.09 -34.42 37.02
CA LEU A 4 -8.15 -33.45 37.32
C LEU A 4 -7.81 -32.51 38.50
N GLN A 5 -7.11 -33.01 39.52
CA GLN A 5 -6.67 -32.20 40.64
C GLN A 5 -5.51 -31.29 40.25
N LEU A 6 -4.57 -31.77 39.42
CA LEU A 6 -3.46 -30.97 38.90
C LEU A 6 -3.93 -29.87 37.93
N SER A 7 -4.91 -30.18 37.08
CA SER A 7 -5.51 -29.17 36.18
C SER A 7 -6.35 -28.15 36.96
N GLY A 8 -7.08 -28.58 37.99
CA GLY A 8 -7.84 -27.71 38.88
C GLY A 8 -6.95 -26.74 39.69
N THR A 9 -5.87 -27.23 40.29
CA THR A 9 -4.92 -26.38 41.02
C THR A 9 -4.14 -25.45 40.10
N GLY A 10 -3.74 -25.93 38.91
CA GLY A 10 -3.11 -25.10 37.88
C GLY A 10 -4.02 -23.97 37.39
N PHE A 11 -5.31 -24.27 37.18
CA PHE A 11 -6.31 -23.26 36.82
C PHE A 11 -6.51 -22.24 37.94
N LEU A 12 -6.69 -22.68 39.18
CA LEU A 12 -6.86 -21.79 40.34
C LEU A 12 -5.63 -20.90 40.55
N ALA A 13 -4.42 -21.44 40.44
CA ALA A 13 -3.17 -20.67 40.51
C ALA A 13 -3.09 -19.63 39.38
N LEU A 14 -3.50 -19.98 38.16
CA LEU A 14 -3.60 -19.04 37.03
C LEU A 14 -4.62 -17.92 37.28
N VAL A 15 -5.78 -18.25 37.86
CA VAL A 15 -6.81 -17.26 38.22
C VAL A 15 -6.29 -16.33 39.31
N LEU A 16 -5.74 -16.88 40.39
CA LEU A 16 -5.17 -16.09 41.50
C LEU A 16 -3.99 -15.23 41.04
N TRP A 17 -3.11 -15.76 40.19
CA TRP A 17 -2.01 -14.99 39.60
C TRP A 17 -2.51 -13.87 38.70
N LYS A 18 -3.54 -14.11 37.88
CA LYS A 18 -4.18 -13.06 37.08
C LYS A 18 -4.89 -12.02 37.95
N LEU A 19 -5.54 -12.44 39.04
CA LEU A 19 -6.21 -11.54 39.98
C LEU A 19 -5.19 -10.67 40.72
N PHE A 20 -4.12 -11.29 41.24
CA PHE A 20 -3.01 -10.59 41.87
C PHE A 20 -2.33 -9.61 40.91
N ARG A 21 -2.03 -10.04 39.67
CA ARG A 21 -1.50 -9.13 38.62
C ARG A 21 -2.46 -8.02 38.25
N ARG A 22 -3.78 -8.23 38.35
CA ARG A 22 -4.79 -7.19 38.08
C ARG A 22 -4.87 -6.18 39.22
N LEU A 23 -4.76 -6.64 40.47
CA LEU A 23 -4.81 -5.80 41.68
C LEU A 23 -3.50 -5.05 41.95
N THR A 24 -2.36 -5.61 41.55
CA THR A 24 -1.03 -5.00 41.75
C THR A 24 -0.50 -4.30 40.49
N ARG A 25 -1.28 -4.24 39.40
CA ARG A 25 -0.85 -3.55 38.18
C ARG A 25 -0.84 -2.04 38.44
N PRO A 26 0.29 -1.33 38.19
CA PRO A 26 0.24 0.12 38.13
C PRO A 26 -0.77 0.54 37.07
N ARG A 27 -1.51 1.62 37.37
CA ARG A 27 -2.53 2.16 36.48
C ARG A 27 -1.89 2.45 35.13
N ASN A 28 -2.47 1.93 34.06
CA ASN A 28 -1.93 2.17 32.72
C ASN A 28 -2.18 3.65 32.37
N PRO A 29 -1.15 4.44 32.03
CA PRO A 29 -1.34 5.86 31.69
C PRO A 29 -2.36 6.08 30.56
N LEU A 30 -2.51 5.12 29.64
CA LEU A 30 -3.52 5.19 28.59
C LEU A 30 -4.96 5.22 29.12
N GLU A 31 -5.22 4.75 30.35
CA GLU A 31 -6.55 4.84 30.95
C GLU A 31 -7.02 6.29 31.09
N ASP A 32 -6.09 7.22 31.23
CA ASP A 32 -6.36 8.66 31.32
C ASP A 32 -6.55 9.31 29.94
N VAL A 33 -6.37 8.61 28.82
CA VAL A 33 -6.69 9.14 27.48
C VAL A 33 -8.16 8.85 27.17
N ALA A 34 -8.88 9.85 26.63
CA ALA A 34 -10.26 9.66 26.19
C ALA A 34 -10.35 8.66 25.02
N GLY A 35 -11.45 7.95 24.93
CA GLY A 35 -11.70 7.00 23.85
C GLY A 35 -13.02 6.26 24.01
N PRO A 36 -13.41 5.45 23.03
CA PRO A 36 -14.64 4.67 23.07
C PRO A 36 -14.65 3.68 24.24
N GLU A 37 -15.85 3.38 24.72
CA GLU A 37 -16.05 2.30 25.67
C GLU A 37 -15.74 0.94 25.04
N LYS A 38 -15.46 -0.04 25.90
CA LYS A 38 -15.16 -1.41 25.47
C LYS A 38 -16.44 -2.11 24.98
N GLU A 39 -16.60 -2.20 23.66
CA GLU A 39 -17.78 -2.84 23.05
C GLU A 39 -17.82 -4.37 23.22
N HIS A 40 -16.68 -5.05 23.11
CA HIS A 40 -16.62 -6.52 23.18
C HIS A 40 -15.57 -7.01 24.18
N TRP A 41 -15.92 -7.99 25.02
CA TRP A 41 -15.05 -8.51 26.08
C TRP A 41 -13.71 -9.07 25.54
N LEU A 42 -13.78 -9.86 24.46
CA LEU A 42 -12.63 -10.47 23.77
C LEU A 42 -11.96 -9.54 22.75
N LYS A 43 -12.74 -8.93 21.84
CA LYS A 43 -12.22 -8.18 20.70
C LYS A 43 -11.99 -6.69 20.97
N GLY A 44 -12.51 -6.15 22.08
CA GLY A 44 -12.55 -4.71 22.32
C GLY A 44 -13.20 -3.98 21.14
N ASN A 45 -12.64 -2.83 20.76
CA ASN A 45 -13.05 -2.05 19.58
C ASN A 45 -12.31 -2.51 18.30
N TYR A 46 -11.36 -3.44 18.41
CA TYR A 46 -10.44 -3.83 17.33
C TYR A 46 -11.18 -4.26 16.06
N HIS A 47 -12.30 -4.98 16.20
CA HIS A 47 -13.05 -5.46 15.04
C HIS A 47 -13.64 -4.32 14.19
N ARG A 48 -14.22 -3.28 14.79
CA ARG A 48 -14.77 -2.12 14.04
C ARG A 48 -13.69 -1.26 13.41
N ILE A 49 -12.48 -1.27 13.96
CA ILE A 49 -11.36 -0.50 13.39
C ILE A 49 -10.85 -1.17 12.11
N PHE A 50 -10.75 -2.50 12.09
CA PHE A 50 -10.07 -3.24 11.02
C PHE A 50 -11.00 -3.97 10.05
N GLN A 51 -12.28 -4.15 10.39
CA GLN A 51 -13.27 -4.81 9.53
C GLN A 51 -14.31 -3.78 9.08
N ASP A 52 -14.21 -3.38 7.82
CA ASP A 52 -15.07 -2.35 7.20
C ASP A 52 -15.13 -1.05 8.01
N GLY A 53 -13.98 -0.65 8.56
CA GLY A 53 -13.92 0.34 9.63
C GLY A 53 -13.84 1.81 9.20
N TRP A 54 -14.14 2.13 7.94
CA TRP A 54 -13.91 3.47 7.38
C TRP A 54 -14.54 4.58 8.21
N ASP A 55 -15.88 4.55 8.35
CA ASP A 55 -16.64 5.56 9.07
C ASP A 55 -16.25 5.59 10.55
N TYR A 56 -16.05 4.41 11.14
CA TYR A 56 -15.67 4.31 12.54
C TYR A 56 -14.34 5.00 12.82
N ASN A 57 -13.35 4.86 11.93
CA ASN A 57 -12.05 5.50 12.07
C ASN A 57 -12.14 7.03 11.98
N LEU A 58 -12.93 7.56 11.04
CA LEU A 58 -13.15 9.00 10.91
C LEU A 58 -13.92 9.57 12.12
N GLN A 59 -14.97 8.88 12.57
CA GLN A 59 -15.75 9.26 13.75
C GLN A 59 -14.92 9.26 15.04
N LEU A 60 -13.96 8.35 15.19
CA LEU A 60 -13.05 8.34 16.33
C LEU A 60 -12.21 9.63 16.38
N ALA A 61 -11.63 10.02 15.25
CA ALA A 61 -10.81 11.23 15.17
C ALA A 61 -11.64 12.50 15.36
N GLU A 62 -12.84 12.55 14.77
CA GLU A 62 -13.77 13.68 14.94
C GLU A 62 -14.22 13.85 16.39
N LYS A 63 -14.55 12.76 17.08
CA LYS A 63 -15.08 12.80 18.44
C LYS A 63 -14.02 13.06 19.51
N TYR A 64 -12.84 12.46 19.38
CA TYR A 64 -11.83 12.45 20.44
C TYR A 64 -10.55 13.23 20.09
N GLY A 65 -10.37 13.64 18.84
CA GLY A 65 -9.18 14.31 18.35
C GLY A 65 -8.09 13.35 17.87
N GLY A 66 -6.86 13.88 17.76
CA GLY A 66 -5.73 13.18 17.12
C GLY A 66 -5.07 12.07 17.95
N ALA A 67 -5.54 11.78 19.17
CA ALA A 67 -5.02 10.72 20.02
C ALA A 67 -6.15 10.10 20.88
N VAL A 68 -6.34 8.79 20.76
CA VAL A 68 -7.52 8.09 21.28
C VAL A 68 -7.14 6.77 21.93
N LYS A 69 -7.65 6.49 23.14
CA LYS A 69 -7.53 5.18 23.79
C LYS A 69 -8.41 4.16 23.09
N ILE A 70 -7.86 3.00 22.72
CA ILE A 70 -8.60 1.89 22.12
C ILE A 70 -8.44 0.61 22.92
N HIS A 71 -9.52 -0.16 23.05
CA HIS A 71 -9.46 -1.52 23.60
C HIS A 71 -9.15 -2.53 22.49
N GLY A 72 -7.98 -3.17 22.59
CA GLY A 72 -7.58 -4.28 21.75
C GLY A 72 -8.05 -5.64 22.26
N LEU A 73 -7.46 -6.70 21.68
CA LEU A 73 -7.75 -8.08 22.07
C LEU A 73 -7.46 -8.33 23.55
N LEU A 74 -8.30 -9.13 24.20
CA LEU A 74 -8.21 -9.51 25.62
C LEU A 74 -8.15 -8.31 26.58
N GLY A 75 -8.71 -7.16 26.17
CA GLY A 75 -8.75 -5.94 26.98
C GLY A 75 -7.41 -5.21 27.10
N THR A 76 -6.46 -5.50 26.21
CA THR A 76 -5.24 -4.69 26.06
C THR A 76 -5.62 -3.25 25.69
N LEU A 77 -4.89 -2.26 26.23
CA LEU A 77 -5.06 -0.87 25.84
C LEU A 77 -4.02 -0.53 24.77
N GLN A 78 -4.47 0.20 23.74
CA GLN A 78 -3.63 0.69 22.64
C GLN A 78 -3.93 2.16 22.42
N LEU A 79 -2.98 2.89 21.82
CA LEU A 79 -3.17 4.27 21.44
C LEU A 79 -3.43 4.36 19.93
N TYR A 80 -4.53 4.98 19.53
CA TYR A 80 -4.79 5.36 18.14
C TYR A 80 -4.38 6.81 17.92
N VAL A 81 -3.57 7.09 16.90
CA VAL A 81 -2.93 8.40 16.70
C VAL A 81 -3.04 8.86 15.25
N SER A 82 -3.46 10.11 15.07
CA SER A 82 -3.45 10.86 13.82
C SER A 82 -2.94 12.30 13.97
N ASP A 83 -2.48 12.69 15.16
CA ASP A 83 -1.92 14.02 15.44
C ASP A 83 -0.58 14.26 14.70
N PRO A 84 -0.40 15.39 13.98
CA PRO A 84 0.81 15.65 13.19
C PRO A 84 2.13 15.59 13.97
N ARG A 85 2.18 16.20 15.16
CA ARG A 85 3.40 16.26 15.98
C ARG A 85 3.69 14.89 16.60
N ALA A 86 2.66 14.19 17.04
CA ALA A 86 2.78 12.83 17.52
C ALA A 86 3.30 11.90 16.43
N LEU A 87 2.75 11.98 15.22
CA LEU A 87 3.21 11.17 14.09
C LEU A 87 4.65 11.51 13.70
N HIS A 88 5.03 12.80 13.68
CA HIS A 88 6.43 13.21 13.47
C HIS A 88 7.36 12.62 14.55
N ASN A 89 6.94 12.63 15.81
CA ASN A 89 7.71 12.00 16.89
C ASN A 89 7.87 10.50 16.68
N ILE A 90 6.78 9.80 16.31
CA ILE A 90 6.76 8.35 16.11
C ILE A 90 7.61 7.91 14.91
N VAL A 91 7.47 8.56 13.75
CA VAL A 91 8.07 8.04 12.50
C VAL A 91 9.41 8.69 12.14
N VAL A 92 9.70 9.90 12.66
CA VAL A 92 10.92 10.65 12.35
C VAL A 92 11.84 10.75 13.58
N LYS A 93 11.44 11.54 14.59
CA LYS A 93 12.32 11.98 15.69
C LYS A 93 12.75 10.82 16.60
N GLU A 94 11.80 10.01 17.05
CA GLU A 94 12.02 8.93 18.01
C GLU A 94 11.73 7.55 17.40
N GLN A 95 11.88 7.40 16.09
CA GLN A 95 11.57 6.15 15.38
C GLN A 95 12.22 4.88 15.96
N HIS A 96 13.38 5.01 16.62
CA HIS A 96 14.08 3.90 17.29
C HIS A 96 13.35 3.37 18.54
N ILE A 97 12.42 4.17 19.11
CA ILE A 97 11.54 3.77 20.21
C ILE A 97 10.32 3.02 19.66
N PHE A 98 9.84 3.42 18.48
CA PHE A 98 8.61 2.93 17.88
C PHE A 98 8.90 1.94 16.77
N GLU A 99 8.93 0.66 17.12
CA GLU A 99 9.19 -0.43 16.17
C GLU A 99 7.91 -1.20 15.83
N GLU A 100 7.96 -2.02 14.80
CA GLU A 100 6.90 -2.95 14.45
C GLU A 100 6.76 -4.03 15.53
N THR A 101 5.54 -4.53 15.72
CA THR A 101 5.26 -5.59 16.70
C THR A 101 5.93 -6.91 16.32
N ASP A 102 6.26 -7.75 17.29
CA ASP A 102 6.79 -9.11 17.06
C ASP A 102 5.90 -9.95 16.12
N MET A 103 4.58 -9.81 16.25
CA MET A 103 3.61 -10.51 15.39
C MET A 103 3.63 -10.03 13.94
N PHE A 104 4.06 -8.78 13.69
CA PHE A 104 4.25 -8.26 12.35
C PHE A 104 5.52 -8.84 11.75
N ILE A 105 6.64 -8.69 12.45
CA ILE A 105 7.97 -9.12 12.00
C ILE A 105 8.05 -10.63 11.79
N LEU A 106 7.69 -11.43 12.79
CA LEU A 106 7.76 -12.90 12.68
C LEU A 106 6.73 -13.46 11.69
N GLY A 107 5.56 -12.83 11.59
CA GLY A 107 4.54 -13.21 10.61
C GLY A 107 5.01 -12.97 9.18
N ASN A 108 5.57 -11.79 8.91
CA ASN A 108 6.10 -11.46 7.59
C ASN A 108 7.34 -12.28 7.26
N LYS A 109 8.20 -12.59 8.23
CA LYS A 109 9.36 -13.46 8.02
C LYS A 109 8.98 -14.87 7.56
N LEU A 110 7.87 -15.42 8.06
CA LEU A 110 7.34 -16.71 7.62
C LEU A 110 6.79 -16.70 6.18
N ILE A 111 6.42 -15.52 5.66
CA ILE A 111 5.78 -15.37 4.34
C ILE A 111 6.79 -14.93 3.29
N PHE A 112 7.62 -13.93 3.61
CA PHE A 112 8.49 -13.24 2.68
C PHE A 112 9.98 -13.50 2.91
N GLY A 113 10.37 -14.20 3.99
CA GLY A 113 11.77 -14.36 4.38
C GLY A 113 12.37 -13.09 4.99
N GLU A 114 13.71 -12.96 4.93
CA GLU A 114 14.50 -11.85 5.49
C GLU A 114 14.43 -10.57 4.62
N GLY A 115 13.23 -10.21 4.18
CA GLY A 115 12.97 -9.01 3.38
C GLY A 115 12.81 -7.73 4.21
N LEU A 116 12.78 -6.58 3.54
CA LEU A 116 12.68 -5.27 4.19
C LEU A 116 11.45 -5.12 5.11
N ILE A 117 10.34 -5.80 4.81
CA ILE A 117 9.12 -5.78 5.62
C ILE A 117 9.19 -6.68 6.88
N SER A 118 10.22 -7.51 6.97
CA SER A 118 10.39 -8.57 7.97
C SER A 118 11.58 -8.33 8.91
N THR A 119 12.30 -7.21 8.77
CA THR A 119 13.51 -6.91 9.55
C THR A 119 13.36 -5.62 10.36
N LEU A 120 14.21 -5.47 11.38
CA LEU A 120 14.26 -4.31 12.30
C LEU A 120 15.70 -3.79 12.44
N GLY A 121 15.84 -2.64 13.11
CA GLY A 121 17.14 -2.11 13.53
C GLY A 121 18.15 -1.91 12.38
N ASP A 122 19.40 -2.28 12.65
CA ASP A 122 20.52 -2.09 11.72
C ASP A 122 20.37 -2.95 10.46
N GLN A 123 19.82 -4.16 10.56
CA GLN A 123 19.55 -5.03 9.41
C GLN A 123 18.58 -4.34 8.43
N HIS A 124 17.46 -3.82 8.95
CA HIS A 124 16.52 -3.06 8.13
C HIS A 124 17.17 -1.81 7.52
N ARG A 125 17.98 -1.07 8.29
CA ARG A 125 18.68 0.13 7.80
C ARG A 125 19.61 -0.22 6.63
N LYS A 126 20.37 -1.32 6.75
CA LYS A 126 21.28 -1.84 5.73
C LYS A 126 20.53 -2.24 4.46
N GLN A 127 19.47 -3.04 4.60
CA GLN A 127 18.61 -3.43 3.47
C GLN A 127 18.01 -2.21 2.76
N ARG A 128 17.50 -1.23 3.51
CA ARG A 128 16.96 0.01 2.96
C ARG A 128 18.01 0.83 2.21
N LYS A 129 19.21 0.98 2.77
CA LYS A 129 20.33 1.67 2.12
C LYS A 129 20.64 1.03 0.76
N MET A 130 20.64 -0.30 0.69
CA MET A 130 20.89 -1.03 -0.57
C MET A 130 19.78 -0.85 -1.62
N LEU A 131 18.52 -0.78 -1.18
CA LEU A 131 17.37 -0.62 -2.08
C LEU A 131 17.10 0.83 -2.49
N THR A 132 17.61 1.83 -1.79
CA THR A 132 17.29 3.23 -2.09
C THR A 132 17.77 3.70 -3.48
N PRO A 133 19.00 3.40 -3.94
CA PRO A 133 19.48 3.82 -5.26
C PRO A 133 18.62 3.32 -6.42
N VAL A 134 17.96 2.18 -6.22
CA VAL A 134 17.06 1.55 -7.18
C VAL A 134 15.94 2.50 -7.60
N PHE A 135 15.32 3.19 -6.64
CA PHE A 135 14.19 4.09 -6.87
C PHE A 135 14.64 5.54 -7.12
N SER A 136 15.87 5.74 -7.58
CA SER A 136 16.40 7.06 -7.94
C SER A 136 15.71 7.64 -9.17
N LEU A 137 15.71 8.96 -9.28
CA LEU A 137 15.12 9.68 -10.41
C LEU A 137 15.72 9.24 -11.76
N ALA A 138 17.04 9.02 -11.81
CA ALA A 138 17.72 8.56 -13.02
C ALA A 138 17.18 7.20 -13.48
N ASN A 139 17.03 6.25 -12.56
CA ASN A 139 16.46 4.94 -12.88
C ASN A 139 14.99 5.05 -13.30
N MET A 140 14.19 5.93 -12.69
CA MET A 140 12.79 6.11 -13.10
C MET A 140 12.68 6.63 -14.54
N ARG A 141 13.56 7.56 -14.95
CA ARG A 141 13.62 8.05 -16.35
C ARG A 141 13.94 6.92 -17.33
N ASP A 142 14.92 6.08 -17.00
CA ASP A 142 15.33 4.95 -17.84
C ASP A 142 14.27 3.83 -17.88
N LEU A 143 13.50 3.70 -16.80
CA LEU A 143 12.53 2.62 -16.62
C LEU A 143 11.20 2.89 -17.33
N LEU A 144 10.76 4.14 -17.44
CA LEU A 144 9.45 4.46 -18.03
C LEU A 144 9.27 3.93 -19.48
N PRO A 145 10.22 4.14 -20.42
CA PRO A 145 10.09 3.63 -21.79
C PRO A 145 10.12 2.10 -21.87
N VAL A 146 10.81 1.48 -20.91
CA VAL A 146 10.86 0.02 -20.79
C VAL A 146 9.48 -0.53 -20.46
N ILE A 147 8.79 0.04 -19.47
CA ILE A 147 7.51 -0.50 -18.98
C ILE A 147 6.30 -0.04 -19.80
N GLN A 148 6.45 0.91 -20.73
CA GLN A 148 5.40 1.39 -21.62
C GLN A 148 4.63 0.29 -22.38
N PRO A 149 5.29 -0.74 -22.97
CA PRO A 149 4.59 -1.82 -23.66
C PRO A 149 3.62 -2.60 -22.76
N ILE A 150 3.77 -2.54 -21.43
CA ILE A 150 2.84 -3.16 -20.47
C ILE A 150 1.52 -2.37 -20.43
N ALA A 151 1.59 -1.03 -20.41
CA ALA A 151 0.41 -0.18 -20.53
C ALA A 151 -0.30 -0.39 -21.87
N ASP A 152 0.45 -0.46 -22.96
CA ASP A 152 -0.10 -0.65 -24.31
C ASP A 152 -0.79 -2.01 -24.43
N LYS A 153 -0.15 -3.07 -23.94
CA LYS A 153 -0.75 -4.41 -23.89
C LYS A 153 -2.01 -4.43 -23.02
N MET A 154 -2.00 -3.76 -21.87
CA MET A 154 -3.17 -3.66 -21.01
C MET A 154 -4.33 -2.92 -21.71
N ARG A 155 -4.02 -1.83 -22.42
CA ARG A 155 -4.97 -1.10 -23.26
C ARG A 155 -5.57 -2.00 -24.34
N ASP A 156 -4.73 -2.71 -25.07
CA ASP A 156 -5.14 -3.55 -26.20
C ASP A 156 -6.01 -4.72 -25.72
N VAL A 157 -5.65 -5.33 -24.59
CA VAL A 157 -6.45 -6.38 -23.95
C VAL A 157 -7.81 -5.85 -23.54
N LEU A 158 -7.89 -4.71 -22.84
CA LEU A 158 -9.17 -4.14 -22.40
C LEU A 158 -10.06 -3.76 -23.60
N LEU A 159 -9.49 -3.18 -24.66
CA LEU A 159 -10.23 -2.89 -25.89
C LEU A 159 -10.69 -4.16 -26.61
N GLY A 160 -9.91 -5.24 -26.54
CA GLY A 160 -10.25 -6.54 -27.10
C GLY A 160 -11.36 -7.28 -26.35
N LEU A 161 -11.66 -6.87 -25.11
CA LEU A 161 -12.79 -7.41 -24.34
C LEU A 161 -14.14 -6.82 -24.76
N ILE A 162 -14.16 -5.70 -25.50
CA ILE A 162 -15.38 -5.04 -25.96
C ILE A 162 -15.86 -5.74 -27.24
N PRO A 163 -16.97 -6.49 -27.22
CA PRO A 163 -17.46 -7.19 -28.41
C PRO A 163 -17.90 -6.20 -29.51
N PRO A 164 -17.81 -6.57 -30.80
CA PRO A 164 -18.31 -5.73 -31.88
C PRO A 164 -19.80 -5.42 -31.71
N GLY A 165 -20.16 -4.14 -31.61
CA GLY A 165 -21.54 -3.67 -31.44
C GLY A 165 -21.99 -3.52 -29.98
N GLU A 166 -21.15 -3.90 -29.00
CA GLU A 166 -21.41 -3.73 -27.56
C GLU A 166 -20.57 -2.58 -26.99
N ASP A 167 -20.77 -1.35 -27.48
CA ASP A 167 -20.06 -0.15 -27.01
C ASP A 167 -21.07 0.83 -26.38
N PRO A 168 -21.20 0.92 -25.04
CA PRO A 168 -20.29 0.41 -24.01
C PRO A 168 -20.46 -1.07 -23.64
N HIS A 169 -19.39 -1.68 -23.10
CA HIS A 169 -19.38 -3.01 -22.49
C HIS A 169 -18.89 -2.93 -21.03
N GLU A 170 -19.52 -3.70 -20.14
CA GLU A 170 -19.12 -3.74 -18.73
C GLU A 170 -17.86 -4.59 -18.54
N ILE A 171 -16.82 -4.02 -17.92
CA ILE A 171 -15.57 -4.72 -17.61
C ILE A 171 -15.25 -4.55 -16.13
N ASP A 172 -15.04 -5.68 -15.42
CA ASP A 172 -14.43 -5.65 -14.08
C ASP A 172 -12.94 -5.34 -14.20
N LEU A 173 -12.54 -4.17 -13.69
CA LEU A 173 -11.17 -3.68 -13.83
C LEU A 173 -10.19 -4.34 -12.85
N VAL A 174 -10.63 -4.84 -11.69
CA VAL A 174 -9.72 -5.33 -10.64
C VAL A 174 -8.82 -6.47 -11.13
N PRO A 175 -9.33 -7.52 -11.80
CA PRO A 175 -8.50 -8.60 -12.32
C PRO A 175 -7.44 -8.13 -13.33
N TRP A 176 -7.77 -7.17 -14.18
CA TRP A 176 -6.88 -6.67 -15.23
C TRP A 176 -5.85 -5.70 -14.69
N MET A 177 -6.24 -4.77 -13.81
CA MET A 177 -5.30 -3.88 -13.13
C MET A 177 -4.34 -4.68 -12.25
N SER A 178 -4.82 -5.73 -11.55
CA SER A 178 -3.97 -6.60 -10.76
C SER A 178 -2.95 -7.38 -11.60
N ARG A 179 -3.34 -7.84 -12.79
CA ARG A 179 -2.41 -8.49 -13.74
C ARG A 179 -1.39 -7.50 -14.30
N GLY A 180 -1.85 -6.30 -14.68
CA GLY A 180 -1.00 -5.24 -15.23
C GLY A 180 0.05 -4.79 -14.23
N THR A 181 -0.35 -4.40 -13.01
CA THR A 181 0.58 -3.94 -11.97
C THR A 181 1.54 -5.04 -11.50
N LEU A 182 1.09 -6.31 -11.49
CA LEU A 182 2.00 -7.44 -11.25
C LEU A 182 3.06 -7.51 -12.36
N GLU A 183 2.66 -7.36 -13.61
CA GLU A 183 3.59 -7.36 -14.75
C GLU A 183 4.57 -6.17 -14.67
N TYR A 184 4.09 -4.98 -14.31
CA TYR A 184 4.93 -3.82 -14.02
C TYR A 184 5.97 -4.12 -12.97
N VAL A 185 5.56 -4.59 -11.80
CA VAL A 185 6.48 -4.86 -10.70
C VAL A 185 7.48 -5.94 -11.09
N CYS A 186 7.04 -7.05 -11.69
CA CYS A 186 7.93 -8.16 -12.03
C CYS A 186 8.92 -7.81 -13.16
N GLN A 187 8.48 -7.10 -14.20
CA GLN A 187 9.38 -6.72 -15.29
C GLN A 187 10.29 -5.56 -14.89
N ALA A 188 9.77 -4.54 -14.23
CA ALA A 188 10.56 -3.41 -13.77
C ALA A 188 11.58 -3.81 -12.70
N ASN A 189 11.12 -4.57 -11.71
CA ASN A 189 11.94 -4.88 -10.54
C ASN A 189 12.84 -6.09 -10.78
N LEU A 190 12.34 -7.11 -11.47
CA LEU A 190 13.06 -8.39 -11.57
C LEU A 190 13.50 -8.69 -13.00
N GLY A 191 13.08 -7.91 -13.99
CA GLY A 191 13.32 -8.23 -15.41
C GLY A 191 12.76 -9.60 -15.76
N TYR A 192 11.62 -9.98 -15.17
CA TYR A 192 10.97 -11.28 -15.33
C TYR A 192 9.49 -11.07 -15.71
N THR A 193 9.02 -11.79 -16.72
CA THR A 193 7.61 -11.73 -17.16
C THR A 193 6.85 -12.98 -16.73
N PHE A 194 5.66 -12.77 -16.14
CA PHE A 194 4.75 -13.88 -15.83
C PHE A 194 3.70 -14.08 -16.93
N HIS A 195 3.78 -13.28 -18.01
CA HIS A 195 2.75 -13.20 -19.04
C HIS A 195 1.36 -12.97 -18.45
N ALA A 196 1.25 -12.17 -17.38
CA ALA A 196 0.05 -12.09 -16.56
C ALA A 196 -1.15 -11.48 -17.31
N LEU A 197 -0.88 -10.67 -18.32
CA LEU A 197 -1.86 -10.02 -19.20
C LEU A 197 -2.34 -10.91 -20.37
N GLU A 198 -1.77 -12.09 -20.58
CA GLU A 198 -2.22 -13.02 -21.63
C GLU A 198 -3.48 -13.77 -21.14
N PRO A 199 -4.64 -13.65 -21.83
CA PRO A 199 -5.90 -14.23 -21.35
C PRO A 199 -5.88 -15.76 -21.21
N ASP A 200 -5.13 -16.42 -22.09
CA ASP A 200 -4.98 -17.87 -22.20
C ASP A 200 -3.92 -18.45 -21.26
N LYS A 201 -3.00 -17.62 -20.75
CA LYS A 201 -1.95 -18.06 -19.84
C LYS A 201 -2.35 -17.84 -18.39
N THR A 202 -2.56 -18.94 -17.66
CA THR A 202 -2.71 -18.88 -16.21
C THR A 202 -1.40 -19.17 -15.52
N ASN A 203 -0.89 -18.20 -14.77
CA ASN A 203 0.34 -18.35 -14.00
C ASN A 203 0.02 -18.73 -12.55
N GLU A 204 0.59 -19.84 -12.05
CA GLU A 204 0.40 -20.31 -10.67
C GLU A 204 0.86 -19.26 -9.66
N TYR A 205 1.99 -18.60 -9.91
CA TYR A 205 2.55 -17.57 -9.04
C TYR A 205 1.62 -16.35 -8.95
N ALA A 206 1.15 -15.84 -10.07
CA ALA A 206 0.20 -14.73 -10.10
C ALA A 206 -1.09 -15.04 -9.32
N LYS A 207 -1.59 -16.28 -9.41
CA LYS A 207 -2.73 -16.75 -8.60
C LYS A 207 -2.38 -16.80 -7.11
N ALA A 208 -1.20 -17.32 -6.75
CA ALA A 208 -0.76 -17.44 -5.37
C ALA A 208 -0.61 -16.07 -4.70
N VAL A 209 0.08 -15.12 -5.34
CA VAL A 209 0.31 -13.78 -4.80
C VAL A 209 -1.00 -13.01 -4.61
N ARG A 210 -1.93 -13.03 -5.58
CA ARG A 210 -3.24 -12.39 -5.44
C ARG A 210 -4.10 -12.96 -4.31
N ASN A 211 -3.92 -14.23 -3.98
CA ASN A 211 -4.66 -14.88 -2.90
C ASN A 211 -4.00 -14.73 -1.53
N LEU A 212 -2.80 -14.13 -1.45
CA LEU A 212 -2.06 -14.00 -0.20
C LEU A 212 -2.82 -13.13 0.82
N SER A 213 -3.17 -11.90 0.43
CA SER A 213 -3.84 -10.95 1.32
C SER A 213 -5.20 -11.46 1.83
N PRO A 214 -6.14 -11.92 0.98
CA PRO A 214 -7.41 -12.49 1.45
C PRO A 214 -7.22 -13.67 2.39
N THR A 215 -6.26 -14.56 2.10
CA THR A 215 -5.98 -15.75 2.93
C THR A 215 -5.40 -15.33 4.29
N ALA A 216 -4.40 -14.44 4.30
CA ALA A 216 -3.76 -13.96 5.52
C ALA A 216 -4.72 -13.17 6.43
N LEU A 217 -5.58 -12.33 5.85
CA LEU A 217 -6.60 -11.58 6.59
C LEU A 217 -7.67 -12.49 7.20
N SER A 218 -8.02 -13.58 6.50
CA SER A 218 -9.02 -14.54 7.00
C SER A 218 -8.61 -15.23 8.31
N ILE A 219 -7.30 -15.27 8.61
CA ILE A 219 -6.73 -15.83 9.85
C ILE A 219 -6.12 -14.77 10.78
N ILE A 220 -6.47 -13.48 10.60
CA ILE A 220 -5.83 -12.36 11.32
C ILE A 220 -5.89 -12.49 12.84
N LEU A 221 -6.92 -13.15 13.40
CA LEU A 221 -7.06 -13.40 14.84
C LEU A 221 -6.00 -14.36 15.40
N LEU A 222 -5.35 -15.17 14.55
CA LEU A 222 -4.22 -16.02 14.95
C LEU A 222 -2.89 -15.26 14.97
N ARG A 223 -2.78 -14.16 14.22
CA ARG A 223 -1.52 -13.42 14.05
C ARG A 223 -0.86 -13.02 15.38
N PRO A 224 -1.59 -12.55 16.42
CA PRO A 224 -0.99 -12.23 17.73
C PRO A 224 -0.28 -13.41 18.41
N PHE A 225 -0.66 -14.66 18.08
CA PHE A 225 -0.08 -15.86 18.69
C PHE A 225 1.14 -16.38 17.91
N VAL A 226 1.40 -15.88 16.69
CA VAL A 226 2.56 -16.31 15.87
C VAL A 226 3.89 -16.24 16.64
N PRO A 227 4.22 -15.15 17.38
CA PRO A 227 5.46 -15.10 18.15
C PRO A 227 5.59 -16.22 19.18
N PHE A 228 4.49 -16.56 19.86
CA PHE A 228 4.48 -17.66 20.81
C PHE A 228 4.80 -18.98 20.12
N PHE A 229 4.14 -19.29 18.99
CA PHE A 229 4.37 -20.55 18.30
C PHE A 229 5.77 -20.65 17.68
N VAL A 230 6.26 -19.58 17.07
CA VAL A 230 7.57 -19.55 16.40
C VAL A 230 8.71 -19.68 17.41
N ARG A 231 8.61 -19.04 18.58
CA ARG A 231 9.66 -19.05 19.61
C ARG A 231 9.70 -20.34 20.43
N ASN A 232 8.55 -20.99 20.65
CA ASN A 232 8.45 -22.13 21.57
C ASN A 232 8.38 -23.51 20.88
N PHE A 233 8.05 -23.58 19.58
CA PHE A 233 7.89 -24.86 18.89
C PHE A 233 8.75 -24.97 17.64
N SER A 234 9.34 -26.15 17.42
CA SER A 234 10.08 -26.47 16.20
C SER A 234 9.16 -26.42 14.97
N LEU A 235 9.74 -26.27 13.78
CA LEU A 235 8.98 -26.28 12.53
C LEU A 235 8.17 -27.57 12.38
N HIS A 236 8.75 -28.72 12.74
CA HIS A 236 8.08 -30.01 12.70
C HIS A 236 6.82 -30.03 13.58
N LEU A 237 6.95 -29.57 14.84
CA LEU A 237 5.82 -29.56 15.77
C LEU A 237 4.75 -28.54 15.35
N ARG A 238 5.15 -27.36 14.85
CA ARG A 238 4.22 -26.38 14.25
C ARG A 238 3.45 -26.98 13.07
N ASN A 239 4.09 -27.83 12.27
CA ASN A 239 3.44 -28.53 11.17
C ASN A 239 2.41 -29.53 11.68
N GLN A 240 2.79 -30.38 12.64
CA GLN A 240 1.87 -31.34 13.25
C GLN A 240 0.67 -30.67 13.93
N LEU A 241 0.87 -29.56 14.65
CA LEU A 241 -0.22 -28.84 15.31
C LEU A 241 -1.31 -28.36 14.35
N VAL A 242 -0.97 -28.03 13.11
CA VAL A 242 -1.95 -27.65 12.09
C VAL A 242 -2.74 -28.86 11.59
N GLU A 243 -2.09 -30.02 11.44
CA GLU A 243 -2.77 -31.26 11.03
C GLU A 243 -3.81 -31.71 12.07
N TYR A 244 -3.48 -31.57 13.35
CA TYR A 244 -4.36 -31.93 14.48
C TYR A 244 -5.40 -30.86 14.83
N LEU A 245 -5.46 -29.75 14.09
CA LEU A 245 -6.39 -28.66 14.38
C LEU A 245 -7.85 -29.12 14.10
N PRO A 246 -8.74 -29.12 15.10
CA PRO A 246 -10.10 -29.64 14.94
C PRO A 246 -11.00 -28.69 14.13
N ILE A 247 -10.61 -27.42 13.99
CA ILE A 247 -11.38 -26.41 13.27
C ILE A 247 -11.07 -26.50 11.78
N THR A 248 -11.92 -27.22 11.03
CA THR A 248 -11.71 -27.50 9.60
C THR A 248 -11.46 -26.25 8.76
N ARG A 249 -12.25 -25.19 8.95
CA ARG A 249 -12.08 -23.92 8.20
C ARG A 249 -10.70 -23.30 8.40
N LEU A 250 -10.26 -23.24 9.66
CA LEU A 250 -8.98 -22.66 10.02
C LEU A 250 -7.82 -23.53 9.53
N ARG A 251 -7.97 -24.85 9.61
CA ARG A 251 -7.01 -25.82 9.05
C ARG A 251 -6.84 -25.59 7.55
N VAL A 252 -7.94 -25.52 6.79
CA VAL A 252 -7.94 -25.27 5.33
C VAL A 252 -7.24 -23.94 5.01
N GLN A 253 -7.55 -22.86 5.71
CA GLN A 253 -6.91 -21.55 5.49
C GLN A 253 -5.39 -21.58 5.77
N LEU A 254 -4.95 -22.29 6.80
CA LEU A 254 -3.52 -22.45 7.10
C LEU A 254 -2.80 -23.31 6.05
N HIS A 255 -3.44 -24.36 5.53
CA HIS A 255 -2.89 -25.13 4.40
C HIS A 255 -2.78 -24.27 3.15
N GLU A 256 -3.79 -23.46 2.85
CA GLU A 256 -3.75 -22.59 1.67
C GLU A 256 -2.66 -21.52 1.80
N LEU A 257 -2.51 -20.90 2.98
CA LEU A 257 -1.40 -19.97 3.22
C LEU A 257 -0.05 -20.66 3.04
N ARG A 258 0.12 -21.88 3.55
CA ARG A 258 1.34 -22.67 3.34
C ARG A 258 1.58 -22.96 1.86
N ARG A 259 0.54 -23.31 1.10
CA ARG A 259 0.64 -23.55 -0.35
C ARG A 259 1.09 -22.29 -1.08
N ILE A 260 0.48 -21.15 -0.79
CA ILE A 260 0.84 -19.84 -1.36
C ILE A 260 2.31 -19.52 -1.07
N VAL A 261 2.73 -19.61 0.20
CA VAL A 261 4.13 -19.33 0.59
C VAL A 261 5.11 -20.27 -0.12
N ARG A 262 4.82 -21.56 -0.26
CA ARG A 262 5.70 -22.49 -0.99
C ARG A 262 5.83 -22.14 -2.47
N VAL A 263 4.73 -21.75 -3.14
CA VAL A 263 4.77 -21.32 -4.54
C VAL A 263 5.60 -20.05 -4.66
N MET A 264 5.38 -19.09 -3.76
CA MET A 264 6.12 -17.83 -3.75
C MET A 264 7.62 -18.04 -3.54
N ASP A 265 7.98 -18.88 -2.57
CA ASP A 265 9.34 -19.24 -2.23
C ASP A 265 10.04 -19.94 -3.40
N ARG A 266 9.42 -20.99 -3.96
CA ARG A 266 9.97 -21.74 -5.09
C ARG A 266 10.28 -20.84 -6.29
N VAL A 267 9.30 -20.05 -6.71
CA VAL A 267 9.45 -19.18 -7.90
C VAL A 267 10.45 -18.06 -7.65
N SER A 268 10.49 -17.51 -6.43
CA SER A 268 11.49 -16.49 -6.10
C SER A 268 12.92 -17.05 -6.13
N HIS A 269 13.12 -18.30 -5.69
CA HIS A 269 14.41 -18.99 -5.82
C HIS A 269 14.79 -19.22 -7.29
N GLU A 270 13.83 -19.63 -8.13
CA GLU A 270 14.05 -19.82 -9.57
C GLU A 270 14.53 -18.50 -10.23
N ILE A 271 13.79 -17.40 -9.99
CA ILE A 271 14.13 -16.06 -10.51
C ILE A 271 15.49 -15.59 -9.98
N PHE A 272 15.73 -15.76 -8.68
CA PHE A 272 16.99 -15.36 -8.04
C PHE A 272 18.19 -16.12 -8.62
N ALA A 273 18.07 -17.44 -8.76
CA ALA A 273 19.13 -18.30 -9.28
C ALA A 273 19.45 -17.96 -10.74
N GLU A 274 18.42 -17.77 -11.58
CA GLU A 274 18.59 -17.38 -12.98
C GLU A 274 19.34 -16.05 -13.10
N LYS A 275 18.94 -15.03 -12.33
CA LYS A 275 19.58 -13.70 -12.35
C LYS A 275 21.01 -13.74 -11.83
N LYS A 276 21.26 -14.47 -10.74
CA LYS A 276 22.61 -14.63 -10.19
C LYS A 276 23.53 -15.35 -11.18
N ALA A 277 23.05 -16.40 -11.85
CA ALA A 277 23.81 -17.10 -12.88
C ALA A 277 24.10 -16.21 -14.10
N ALA A 278 23.11 -15.42 -14.56
CA ALA A 278 23.28 -14.49 -15.66
C ALA A 278 24.37 -13.43 -15.37
N MET A 279 24.46 -12.94 -14.12
CA MET A 279 25.51 -12.01 -13.69
C MET A 279 26.91 -12.65 -13.63
N LEU A 280 27.01 -13.91 -13.19
CA LEU A 280 28.30 -14.60 -13.05
C LEU A 280 28.85 -15.13 -14.38
N GLY A 281 27.98 -15.55 -15.31
CA GLY A 281 28.38 -16.12 -16.60
C GLY A 281 28.85 -15.10 -17.64
N HIS A 282 28.48 -13.82 -17.49
CA HIS A 282 28.87 -12.73 -18.38
C HIS A 282 29.69 -11.72 -17.56
N GLY A 283 31.00 -11.97 -17.41
CA GLY A 283 31.87 -11.18 -16.56
C GLY A 283 31.64 -9.68 -16.73
N ALA A 284 31.09 -9.03 -15.71
CA ALA A 284 30.90 -7.58 -15.54
C ALA A 284 30.85 -6.75 -16.85
N ALA A 285 30.06 -7.20 -17.84
CA ALA A 285 30.05 -6.55 -19.14
C ALA A 285 29.33 -5.21 -19.00
N THR A 286 30.09 -4.18 -19.37
CA THR A 286 29.73 -2.76 -19.38
C THR A 286 28.39 -2.50 -20.06
N SER A 287 27.61 -1.64 -19.43
CA SER A 287 26.52 -0.84 -20.02
C SER A 287 26.76 -0.54 -21.50
N GLY A 288 25.85 -0.94 -22.40
CA GLY A 288 25.94 -0.48 -23.79
C GLY A 288 24.92 -1.03 -24.78
N GLU A 289 24.77 -2.34 -24.91
CA GLU A 289 24.01 -2.88 -26.04
C GLU A 289 22.54 -3.12 -25.70
N VAL A 290 21.72 -2.13 -26.05
CA VAL A 290 20.27 -2.30 -26.21
C VAL A 290 20.05 -3.27 -27.38
N SER A 291 19.76 -4.53 -27.07
CA SER A 291 19.15 -5.43 -28.06
C SER A 291 17.78 -4.85 -28.43
N SER A 292 17.71 -4.18 -29.57
CA SER A 292 16.51 -3.55 -30.10
C SER A 292 15.42 -4.56 -30.50
N GLY A 293 15.75 -5.85 -30.58
CA GLY A 293 14.85 -6.94 -30.99
C GLY A 293 14.45 -7.96 -29.92
N GLY A 294 14.91 -7.82 -28.67
CA GLY A 294 14.60 -8.77 -27.59
C GLY A 294 13.28 -8.51 -26.86
N ASN A 295 12.75 -9.52 -26.17
CA ASN A 295 11.60 -9.33 -25.28
C ASN A 295 11.98 -8.39 -24.10
N LEU A 296 10.99 -7.85 -23.40
CA LEU A 296 11.23 -6.78 -22.43
C LEU A 296 12.17 -7.18 -21.26
N GLY A 297 12.17 -8.44 -20.84
CA GLY A 297 13.14 -8.98 -19.88
C GLY A 297 14.58 -8.93 -20.40
N GLU A 298 14.79 -8.99 -21.72
CA GLU A 298 16.11 -8.87 -22.35
C GLU A 298 16.58 -7.42 -22.45
N ARG A 299 15.67 -6.48 -22.72
CA ARG A 299 15.95 -5.04 -22.71
C ARG A 299 16.31 -4.52 -21.32
N MET A 300 15.83 -5.20 -20.27
CA MET A 300 16.11 -4.92 -18.87
C MET A 300 17.35 -5.60 -18.30
N ARG A 301 18.07 -6.43 -19.08
CA ARG A 301 19.30 -7.09 -18.63
C ARG A 301 20.29 -6.06 -18.08
N GLY A 302 20.56 -6.13 -16.78
CA GLY A 302 21.48 -5.22 -16.10
C GLY A 302 20.90 -3.84 -15.78
N LYS A 303 19.60 -3.59 -15.99
CA LYS A 303 18.90 -2.35 -15.59
C LYS A 303 17.73 -2.60 -14.64
N ASP A 304 17.28 -3.85 -14.48
CA ASP A 304 16.29 -4.21 -13.46
C ASP A 304 16.81 -4.04 -12.03
N ILE A 305 15.88 -3.87 -11.10
CA ILE A 305 16.14 -3.58 -9.69
C ILE A 305 16.96 -4.67 -9.04
N MET A 306 16.69 -5.94 -9.37
CA MET A 306 17.46 -7.09 -8.90
C MET A 306 18.92 -7.02 -9.35
N SER A 307 19.16 -6.67 -10.61
CA SER A 307 20.49 -6.49 -11.18
C SER A 307 21.23 -5.31 -10.55
N ILE A 308 20.54 -4.21 -10.26
CA ILE A 308 21.11 -3.07 -9.53
C ILE A 308 21.47 -3.47 -8.10
N MET A 309 20.58 -4.18 -7.40
CA MET A 309 20.80 -4.65 -6.04
C MET A 309 21.96 -5.65 -5.96
N LEU A 310 22.03 -6.63 -6.88
CA LEU A 310 23.12 -7.61 -6.93
C LEU A 310 24.48 -6.94 -7.17
N ARG A 311 24.56 -5.95 -8.07
CA ARG A 311 25.79 -5.17 -8.29
C ARG A 311 26.16 -4.32 -7.08
N ALA A 312 25.20 -3.59 -6.51
CA ALA A 312 25.42 -2.80 -5.31
C ALA A 312 25.92 -3.69 -4.16
N ASN A 313 25.35 -4.89 -4.01
CA ASN A 313 25.76 -5.85 -3.01
C ASN A 313 27.18 -6.40 -3.24
N ALA A 314 27.52 -6.73 -4.49
CA ALA A 314 28.85 -7.20 -4.86
C ALA A 314 29.93 -6.13 -4.66
N SER A 315 29.58 -4.86 -4.87
CA SER A 315 30.48 -3.71 -4.66
C SER A 315 30.48 -3.16 -3.23
N SER A 316 29.69 -3.73 -2.32
CA SER A 316 29.66 -3.31 -0.91
C SER A 316 30.79 -3.95 -0.10
N ASP A 317 31.26 -3.22 0.91
CA ASP A 317 32.15 -3.75 1.94
C ASP A 317 31.52 -4.97 2.62
N ASP A 318 32.35 -5.88 3.15
CA ASP A 318 31.86 -7.13 3.76
C ASP A 318 30.86 -6.89 4.89
N THR A 319 30.99 -5.77 5.63
CA THR A 319 30.04 -5.37 6.68
C THR A 319 28.68 -4.92 6.13
N ASP A 320 28.66 -4.36 4.92
CA ASP A 320 27.49 -3.79 4.26
C ASP A 320 26.87 -4.75 3.21
N ARG A 321 27.48 -5.91 2.96
CA ARG A 321 26.96 -6.95 2.06
C ARG A 321 25.79 -7.72 2.65
N LEU A 322 24.66 -7.79 1.95
CA LEU A 322 23.51 -8.64 2.23
C LEU A 322 23.79 -10.09 1.85
N THR A 323 23.20 -11.02 2.61
CA THR A 323 23.24 -12.46 2.30
C THR A 323 22.31 -12.79 1.12
N ASP A 324 22.50 -13.97 0.52
CA ASP A 324 21.57 -14.48 -0.50
C ASP A 324 20.13 -14.60 0.03
N GLU A 325 19.96 -14.98 1.30
CA GLU A 325 18.64 -15.07 1.95
C GLU A 325 17.97 -13.69 2.09
N GLU A 326 18.75 -12.66 2.43
CA GLU A 326 18.24 -11.28 2.51
C GLU A 326 17.87 -10.71 1.15
N LEU A 327 18.68 -10.99 0.11
CA LEU A 327 18.39 -10.58 -1.27
C LEU A 327 17.15 -11.29 -1.82
N LEU A 328 17.03 -12.60 -1.58
CA LEU A 328 15.86 -13.39 -1.93
C LEU A 328 14.60 -12.88 -1.22
N GLY A 329 14.72 -12.51 0.06
CA GLY A 329 13.63 -11.91 0.82
C GLY A 329 13.10 -10.61 0.20
N GLN A 330 13.95 -9.85 -0.52
CA GLN A 330 13.51 -8.66 -1.24
C GLN A 330 12.65 -8.99 -2.46
N VAL A 331 12.91 -10.10 -3.17
CA VAL A 331 12.13 -10.51 -4.35
C VAL A 331 10.64 -10.65 -3.97
N ASN A 332 10.37 -11.44 -2.94
CA ASN A 332 9.01 -11.65 -2.42
C ASN A 332 8.38 -10.36 -1.88
N THR A 333 9.16 -9.57 -1.14
CA THR A 333 8.67 -8.32 -0.52
C THR A 333 8.27 -7.27 -1.56
N ILE A 334 9.11 -7.06 -2.58
CA ILE A 334 8.91 -6.04 -3.62
C ILE A 334 7.71 -6.41 -4.49
N ILE A 335 7.61 -7.68 -4.92
CA ILE A 335 6.46 -8.15 -5.70
C ILE A 335 5.18 -7.84 -4.94
N PHE A 336 5.05 -8.32 -3.70
CA PHE A 336 3.83 -8.16 -2.91
C PHE A 336 3.48 -6.68 -2.65
N ALA A 337 4.45 -5.89 -2.21
CA ALA A 337 4.20 -4.50 -1.81
C ALA A 337 3.80 -3.59 -2.99
N GLY A 338 4.37 -3.83 -4.18
CA GLY A 338 4.20 -2.96 -5.34
C GLY A 338 2.85 -3.11 -6.04
N PHE A 339 2.33 -4.33 -6.19
CA PHE A 339 1.21 -4.52 -7.13
C PHE A 339 -0.18 -4.29 -6.50
N GLU A 340 -0.46 -4.79 -5.28
CA GLU A 340 -1.81 -4.67 -4.69
C GLU A 340 -2.16 -3.20 -4.42
N THR A 341 -1.22 -2.43 -3.88
CA THR A 341 -1.44 -1.02 -3.52
C THR A 341 -1.70 -0.16 -4.74
N THR A 342 -0.89 -0.30 -5.80
CA THR A 342 -1.12 0.38 -7.09
C THR A 342 -2.45 -0.06 -7.71
N THR A 343 -2.76 -1.36 -7.71
CA THR A 343 -4.02 -1.89 -8.28
C THR A 343 -5.23 -1.17 -7.70
N ILE A 344 -5.30 -1.09 -6.38
CA ILE A 344 -6.41 -0.45 -5.67
C ILE A 344 -6.44 1.05 -5.95
N ALA A 345 -5.28 1.73 -5.98
CA ALA A 345 -5.21 3.16 -6.26
C ALA A 345 -5.68 3.51 -7.68
N VAL A 346 -5.27 2.73 -8.69
CA VAL A 346 -5.71 2.92 -10.09
C VAL A 346 -7.20 2.63 -10.22
N CYS A 347 -7.68 1.50 -9.67
CA CYS A 347 -9.11 1.17 -9.71
C CYS A 347 -9.96 2.26 -9.04
N ARG A 348 -9.50 2.78 -7.90
CA ARG A 348 -10.17 3.89 -7.21
C ARG A 348 -10.20 5.15 -8.07
N THR A 349 -9.09 5.49 -8.70
CA THR A 349 -9.00 6.67 -9.57
C THR A 349 -9.95 6.53 -10.77
N LEU A 350 -9.96 5.39 -11.45
CA LEU A 350 -10.86 5.13 -12.58
C LEU A 350 -12.33 5.15 -12.16
N TYR A 351 -12.67 4.59 -11.00
CA TYR A 351 -14.02 4.67 -10.43
C TYR A 351 -14.46 6.13 -10.18
N LEU A 352 -13.61 6.96 -9.56
CA LEU A 352 -13.91 8.37 -9.31
C LEU A 352 -14.04 9.17 -10.62
N LEU A 353 -13.24 8.86 -11.63
CA LEU A 353 -13.35 9.46 -12.96
C LEU A 353 -14.62 9.03 -13.68
N ALA A 354 -15.08 7.80 -13.48
CA ALA A 354 -16.35 7.32 -14.02
C ALA A 354 -17.56 7.98 -13.36
N GLU A 355 -17.46 8.27 -12.06
CA GLU A 355 -18.46 9.04 -11.32
C GLU A 355 -18.49 10.52 -11.72
N LYS A 356 -17.36 11.07 -12.21
CA LYS A 356 -17.20 12.50 -12.53
C LYS A 356 -16.77 12.72 -14.00
N PRO A 357 -17.69 12.56 -14.97
CA PRO A 357 -17.38 12.66 -16.40
C PRO A 357 -16.69 13.96 -16.82
N THR A 358 -17.06 15.10 -16.21
CA THR A 358 -16.42 16.40 -16.50
C THR A 358 -14.93 16.41 -16.12
N VAL A 359 -14.58 15.82 -14.98
CA VAL A 359 -13.18 15.70 -14.54
C VAL A 359 -12.43 14.73 -15.46
N GLN A 360 -13.07 13.64 -15.88
CA GLN A 360 -12.50 12.71 -16.85
C GLN A 360 -12.21 13.40 -18.20
N ALA A 361 -13.15 14.22 -18.70
CA ALA A 361 -12.98 14.99 -19.93
C ALA A 361 -11.86 16.03 -19.81
N GLN A 362 -11.75 16.72 -18.68
CA GLN A 362 -10.67 17.67 -18.41
C GLN A 362 -9.30 16.99 -18.41
N LEU A 363 -9.16 15.86 -17.70
CA LEU A 363 -7.92 15.09 -17.66
C LEU A 363 -7.56 14.56 -19.05
N ARG A 364 -8.53 14.01 -19.77
CA ARG A 364 -8.32 13.52 -21.13
C ARG A 364 -7.85 14.64 -22.07
N SER A 365 -8.43 15.84 -21.97
CA SER A 365 -7.98 17.00 -22.74
C SER A 365 -6.56 17.43 -22.40
N GLU A 366 -6.15 17.40 -21.12
CA GLU A 366 -4.75 17.63 -20.71
C GLU A 366 -3.79 16.62 -21.36
N VAL A 367 -4.11 15.33 -21.27
CA VAL A 367 -3.29 14.25 -21.84
C VAL A 367 -3.18 14.39 -23.36
N ARG A 368 -4.30 14.61 -24.05
CA ARG A 368 -4.30 14.83 -25.51
C ARG A 368 -3.43 16.00 -25.91
N ARG A 369 -3.54 17.12 -25.20
CA ARG A 369 -2.76 18.33 -25.46
C ARG A 369 -1.26 18.05 -25.29
N ALA A 370 -0.85 17.46 -24.16
CA ALA A 370 0.54 17.14 -23.89
C ALA A 370 1.14 16.19 -24.94
N LYS A 371 0.41 15.13 -25.32
CA LYS A 371 0.86 14.18 -26.35
C LYS A 371 1.00 14.85 -27.72
N ARG A 372 0.08 15.72 -28.12
CA ARG A 372 0.17 16.47 -29.40
C ARG A 372 1.31 17.48 -29.41
N GLU A 373 1.47 18.25 -28.33
CA GLU A 373 2.57 19.22 -28.19
C GLU A 373 3.93 18.50 -28.26
N TYR A 374 4.06 17.37 -27.55
CA TYR A 374 5.27 16.56 -27.60
C TYR A 374 5.53 15.98 -29.00
N ALA A 375 4.50 15.41 -29.65
CA ALA A 375 4.63 14.87 -31.00
C ALA A 375 5.07 15.93 -32.01
N ALA A 376 4.49 17.13 -31.95
CA ALA A 376 4.88 18.25 -32.80
C ALA A 376 6.34 18.68 -32.55
N ALA A 377 6.77 18.74 -31.28
CA ALA A 377 8.14 19.09 -30.91
C ALA A 377 9.18 18.05 -31.36
N GLN A 378 8.80 16.77 -31.44
CA GLN A 378 9.68 15.68 -31.86
C GLN A 378 9.57 15.32 -33.35
N GLY A 379 8.75 16.03 -34.12
CA GLY A 379 8.51 15.72 -35.54
C GLY A 379 7.73 14.41 -35.77
N LEU A 380 6.95 13.96 -34.79
CA LEU A 380 6.14 12.74 -34.83
C LEU A 380 4.70 13.02 -35.32
N SER A 381 4.53 13.97 -36.25
CA SER A 381 3.23 14.46 -36.72
C SER A 381 2.37 13.38 -37.39
N ASP A 382 2.99 12.34 -37.95
CA ASP A 382 2.32 11.21 -38.60
C ASP A 382 1.83 10.14 -37.61
N VAL A 383 2.30 10.20 -36.36
CA VAL A 383 1.89 9.27 -35.29
C VAL A 383 0.58 9.76 -34.68
N ARG A 384 -0.37 8.84 -34.53
CA ARG A 384 -1.61 9.11 -33.80
C ARG A 384 -1.30 9.56 -32.38
N TRP A 385 -1.90 10.66 -31.94
CA TRP A 385 -1.62 11.21 -30.61
C TRP A 385 -1.89 10.20 -29.47
N GLU A 386 -2.81 9.24 -29.66
CA GLU A 386 -3.10 8.19 -28.69
C GLU A 386 -1.89 7.28 -28.44
N ASP A 387 -1.09 7.04 -29.49
CA ASP A 387 0.07 6.15 -29.52
C ASP A 387 1.39 6.88 -29.24
N VAL A 388 1.34 8.17 -28.91
CA VAL A 388 2.52 8.95 -28.50
C VAL A 388 2.83 8.68 -27.03
N ASP A 389 4.06 8.23 -26.77
CA ASP A 389 4.57 8.01 -25.43
C ASP A 389 5.20 9.28 -24.87
N LEU A 390 4.81 9.64 -23.65
CA LEU A 390 5.37 10.80 -22.96
C LEU A 390 6.66 10.40 -22.21
N PRO A 391 7.77 11.14 -22.36
CA PRO A 391 8.95 10.92 -21.55
C PRO A 391 8.66 11.29 -20.09
N TYR A 392 9.48 10.77 -19.17
CA TYR A 392 9.26 10.86 -17.73
C TYR A 392 8.96 12.28 -17.24
N ASP A 393 9.77 13.26 -17.62
CA ASP A 393 9.61 14.63 -17.13
C ASP A 393 8.30 15.29 -17.62
N VAL A 394 7.83 14.92 -18.82
CA VAL A 394 6.55 15.42 -19.35
C VAL A 394 5.38 14.73 -18.66
N LEU A 395 5.41 13.40 -18.53
CA LEU A 395 4.37 12.62 -17.85
C LEU A 395 4.21 13.05 -16.38
N MET A 396 5.34 13.15 -15.66
CA MET A 396 5.36 13.54 -14.26
C MET A 396 5.05 15.02 -14.07
N GLY A 397 5.19 15.84 -15.11
CA GLY A 397 4.92 17.27 -15.14
C GLY A 397 3.46 17.65 -15.40
N LEU A 398 2.58 16.70 -15.74
CA LEU A 398 1.15 16.99 -15.98
C LEU A 398 0.45 17.47 -14.70
N PRO A 399 -0.02 18.74 -14.63
CA PRO A 399 -0.51 19.30 -13.38
C PRO A 399 -1.84 18.69 -12.91
N PHE A 400 -2.82 18.50 -13.80
CA PHE A 400 -4.14 18.01 -13.39
C PHE A 400 -4.13 16.50 -13.12
N LEU A 401 -3.38 15.71 -13.89
CA LEU A 401 -3.13 14.30 -13.57
C LEU A 401 -2.48 14.13 -12.18
N ASP A 402 -1.49 14.95 -11.87
CA ASP A 402 -0.83 14.95 -10.57
C ASP A 402 -1.79 15.33 -9.45
N ALA A 403 -2.61 16.36 -9.66
CA ALA A 403 -3.65 16.77 -8.73
C ALA A 403 -4.68 15.66 -8.44
N ILE A 404 -5.10 14.92 -9.47
CA ILE A 404 -6.02 13.78 -9.37
C ILE A 404 -5.40 12.66 -8.53
N LEU A 405 -4.14 12.31 -8.78
CA LEU A 405 -3.47 11.25 -8.04
C LEU A 405 -3.19 11.65 -6.59
N ARG A 406 -2.67 12.86 -6.33
CA ARG A 406 -2.45 13.37 -4.97
C ARG A 406 -3.75 13.36 -4.17
N GLU A 407 -4.85 13.88 -4.73
CA GLU A 407 -6.12 13.91 -4.02
C GLU A 407 -6.72 12.52 -3.81
N THR A 408 -6.59 11.62 -4.79
CA THR A 408 -7.07 10.23 -4.65
C THR A 408 -6.30 9.50 -3.56
N LEU A 409 -4.98 9.63 -3.52
CA LEU A 409 -4.13 8.99 -2.51
C LEU A 409 -4.26 9.63 -1.13
N ARG A 410 -4.61 10.92 -1.06
CA ARG A 410 -4.92 11.62 0.20
C ARG A 410 -6.22 11.08 0.77
N VAL A 411 -7.31 11.22 0.03
CA VAL A 411 -8.66 10.85 0.51
C VAL A 411 -8.78 9.34 0.64
N TYR A 412 -8.30 8.57 -0.33
CA TYR A 412 -8.44 7.11 -0.37
C TYR A 412 -7.08 6.39 -0.34
N PRO A 413 -6.34 6.44 0.79
CA PRO A 413 -5.04 5.78 0.91
C PRO A 413 -5.21 4.25 0.84
N PRO A 414 -4.53 3.52 -0.07
CA PRO A 414 -4.72 2.07 -0.20
C PRO A 414 -4.56 1.30 1.12
N THR A 415 -3.61 1.75 1.96
CA THR A 415 -3.48 1.30 3.35
C THR A 415 -3.86 2.41 4.32
N SER A 416 -4.85 2.15 5.17
CA SER A 416 -5.44 3.17 6.04
C SER A 416 -4.84 3.21 7.46
N LEU A 417 -4.24 2.11 7.91
CA LEU A 417 -3.76 1.92 9.28
C LEU A 417 -2.39 1.26 9.29
N MET A 418 -1.53 1.69 10.22
CA MET A 418 -0.22 1.10 10.48
C MET A 418 -0.02 0.91 11.98
N SER A 419 0.81 -0.06 12.38
CA SER A 419 1.04 -0.33 13.81
C SER A 419 2.51 -0.16 14.19
N ARG A 420 2.72 0.37 15.38
CA ARG A 420 4.00 0.42 16.10
C ARG A 420 3.80 -0.09 17.52
N THR A 421 4.90 -0.32 18.21
CA THR A 421 4.94 -0.62 19.62
C THR A 421 6.18 0.01 20.23
N THR A 422 6.03 0.56 21.43
CA THR A 422 7.15 1.21 22.12
C THR A 422 8.13 0.18 22.65
N ARG A 423 9.43 0.46 22.57
CA ARG A 423 10.51 -0.38 23.14
C ARG A 423 10.99 0.05 24.51
N LYS A 424 10.74 1.30 24.86
CA LYS A 424 11.00 1.89 26.17
C LYS A 424 9.92 2.90 26.51
N ASP A 425 9.86 3.28 27.78
CA ASP A 425 8.97 4.35 28.24
C ASP A 425 9.32 5.66 27.50
N THR A 426 8.30 6.39 27.05
CA THR A 426 8.47 7.70 26.38
C THR A 426 7.26 8.60 26.63
N MET A 427 7.43 9.90 26.34
CA MET A 427 6.36 10.90 26.33
C MET A 427 6.06 11.28 24.89
N LEU A 428 4.80 11.10 24.48
CA LEU A 428 4.35 11.44 23.13
C LEU A 428 3.73 12.85 23.13
N PRO A 429 4.38 13.86 22.53
CA PRO A 429 3.83 15.21 22.43
C PRO A 429 2.72 15.28 21.36
N LEU A 430 1.74 16.13 21.57
CA LEU A 430 0.63 16.39 20.66
C LEU A 430 0.72 17.82 20.09
N GLN A 431 0.28 18.00 18.84
CA GLN A 431 0.08 19.30 18.23
C GLN A 431 -1.20 19.92 18.77
N PHE A 432 -2.27 19.12 18.81
CA PHE A 432 -3.58 19.52 19.28
C PHE A 432 -3.87 18.79 20.60
N PRO A 433 -4.06 19.52 21.72
CA PRO A 433 -4.42 18.89 22.99
C PRO A 433 -5.69 18.05 22.87
N VAL A 434 -5.73 16.90 23.53
CA VAL A 434 -6.90 16.00 23.57
C VAL A 434 -7.48 15.93 24.97
N ARG A 435 -8.71 15.43 25.09
CA ARG A 435 -9.35 15.25 26.40
C ARG A 435 -8.81 14.01 27.12
N SER A 436 -8.58 14.14 28.41
CA SER A 436 -8.33 13.03 29.30
C SER A 436 -9.62 12.33 29.73
N ALA A 437 -9.52 11.20 30.44
CA ALA A 437 -10.64 10.51 31.05
C ALA A 437 -11.27 11.33 32.19
N SER A 438 -10.51 12.23 32.81
CA SER A 438 -11.01 13.21 33.79
C SER A 438 -11.63 14.46 33.14
N GLY A 439 -11.55 14.61 31.82
CA GLY A 439 -12.07 15.75 31.06
C GLY A 439 -11.10 16.93 30.91
N ALA A 440 -9.91 16.85 31.51
CA ALA A 440 -8.84 17.85 31.35
C ALA A 440 -8.22 17.78 29.95
N MET A 441 -7.67 18.89 29.46
CA MET A 441 -6.92 18.90 28.20
C MET A 441 -5.47 18.50 28.46
N ILE A 442 -4.98 17.50 27.74
CA ILE A 442 -3.59 17.02 27.81
C ILE A 442 -2.90 17.23 26.47
N SER A 443 -1.66 17.72 26.52
CA SER A 443 -0.82 17.98 25.33
C SER A 443 0.29 16.95 25.15
N GLU A 444 0.41 16.01 26.06
CA GLU A 444 1.39 14.92 26.02
C GLU A 444 0.81 13.66 26.66
N ILE A 445 1.23 12.50 26.17
CA ILE A 445 0.76 11.19 26.62
C ILE A 445 1.95 10.34 27.04
N ALA A 446 1.95 9.86 28.27
CA ALA A 446 2.93 8.89 28.73
C ALA A 446 2.66 7.50 28.11
N LEU A 447 3.68 6.95 27.45
CA LEU A 447 3.64 5.62 26.83
C LEU A 447 4.67 4.71 27.50
N PRO A 448 4.24 3.76 28.35
CA PRO A 448 5.12 2.72 28.85
C PRO A 448 5.68 1.86 27.70
N ALA A 449 6.79 1.17 27.94
CA ALA A 449 7.34 0.16 27.05
C ALA A 449 6.29 -0.92 26.71
N ASN A 450 6.33 -1.42 25.48
CA ASN A 450 5.41 -2.40 24.90
C ASN A 450 3.95 -1.91 24.77
N THR A 451 3.76 -0.60 24.65
CA THR A 451 2.47 -0.01 24.32
C THR A 451 2.27 -0.04 22.80
N ASN A 452 1.20 -0.68 22.35
CA ASN A 452 0.85 -0.69 20.92
C ASN A 452 0.24 0.66 20.51
N VAL A 453 0.71 1.18 19.38
CA VAL A 453 0.26 2.42 18.77
C VAL A 453 -0.26 2.12 17.37
N ILE A 454 -1.51 2.46 17.10
CA ILE A 454 -2.15 2.41 15.78
C ILE A 454 -2.04 3.80 15.16
N ILE A 455 -1.20 3.92 14.13
CA ILE A 455 -1.13 5.10 13.27
C ILE A 455 -2.32 5.06 12.32
N SER A 456 -3.14 6.10 12.34
CA SER A 456 -4.22 6.27 11.38
C SER A 456 -3.83 7.20 10.26
N ILE A 457 -3.50 6.61 9.11
CA ILE A 457 -3.23 7.33 7.86
C ILE A 457 -4.54 7.99 7.39
N LEU A 458 -5.65 7.26 7.47
CA LEU A 458 -6.96 7.76 7.08
C LEU A 458 -7.35 9.02 7.85
N ALA A 459 -7.33 8.98 9.18
CA ALA A 459 -7.68 10.15 9.98
C ALA A 459 -6.69 11.31 9.82
N ALA A 460 -5.40 11.01 9.61
CA ALA A 460 -4.40 12.06 9.35
C ALA A 460 -4.67 12.79 8.03
N ASN A 461 -5.00 12.04 6.97
CA ASN A 461 -5.28 12.62 5.65
C ASN A 461 -6.64 13.35 5.58
N HIS A 462 -7.54 13.10 6.54
CA HIS A 462 -8.85 13.74 6.68
C HIS A 462 -8.89 14.81 7.79
N ASN A 463 -7.75 15.14 8.40
CA ASN A 463 -7.71 16.10 9.49
C ASN A 463 -8.04 17.52 9.01
N LYS A 464 -9.21 18.04 9.42
CA LYS A 464 -9.73 19.36 9.03
C LYS A 464 -8.87 20.54 9.52
N GLU A 465 -8.13 20.34 10.61
CA GLU A 465 -7.19 21.35 11.12
C GLU A 465 -5.96 21.53 10.20
N VAL A 466 -5.64 20.52 9.38
CA VAL A 466 -4.48 20.55 8.47
C VAL A 466 -4.90 20.72 7.01
N TRP A 467 -5.95 20.02 6.59
CA TRP A 467 -6.39 19.96 5.19
C TRP A 467 -7.50 20.94 4.82
N GLY A 468 -8.14 21.57 5.82
CA GLY A 468 -9.28 22.47 5.62
C GLY A 468 -10.62 21.81 5.94
N ALA A 469 -11.70 22.61 5.95
CA ALA A 469 -13.05 22.11 6.28
C ALA A 469 -13.55 21.04 5.30
N ASP A 470 -13.05 21.09 4.07
CA ASP A 470 -13.35 20.19 2.96
C ASP A 470 -12.38 18.99 2.89
N ALA A 471 -11.71 18.64 4.00
CA ALA A 471 -10.77 17.53 4.04
C ALA A 471 -11.39 16.19 3.61
N ASP A 472 -12.69 16.01 3.83
CA ASP A 472 -13.42 14.79 3.45
C ASP A 472 -13.80 14.75 1.96
N GLU A 473 -13.70 15.87 1.24
CA GLU A 473 -14.07 15.97 -0.16
C GLU A 473 -12.91 15.57 -1.08
N TRP A 474 -13.22 14.80 -2.12
CA TRP A 474 -12.29 14.57 -3.23
C TRP A 474 -12.31 15.76 -4.18
N ARG A 475 -11.35 16.67 -4.02
CA ARG A 475 -11.22 17.92 -4.80
C ARG A 475 -9.81 18.08 -5.38
N PRO A 476 -9.52 17.55 -6.59
CA PRO A 476 -8.21 17.69 -7.23
C PRO A 476 -7.73 19.14 -7.37
N ALA A 477 -8.65 20.09 -7.61
CA ALA A 477 -8.31 21.52 -7.73
C ALA A 477 -7.57 22.10 -6.50
N ARG A 478 -7.59 21.43 -5.34
CA ARG A 478 -6.77 21.77 -4.16
C ARG A 478 -5.28 21.89 -4.49
N TRP A 479 -4.79 21.07 -5.40
CA TRP A 479 -3.37 20.97 -5.74
C TRP A 479 -2.96 21.92 -6.86
N LEU A 480 -3.88 22.78 -7.32
CA LEU A 480 -3.70 23.66 -8.46
C LEU A 480 -3.82 25.12 -8.04
N THR A 481 -3.05 25.98 -8.70
CA THR A 481 -3.26 27.43 -8.67
C THR A 481 -4.58 27.77 -9.39
N PRO A 482 -5.13 28.99 -9.21
CA PRO A 482 -6.26 29.45 -10.01
C PRO A 482 -6.02 29.44 -11.52
N THR A 483 -4.75 29.48 -11.96
CA THR A 483 -4.33 29.39 -13.36
C THR A 483 -4.19 27.94 -13.86
N GLY A 484 -4.40 26.94 -13.01
CA GLY A 484 -4.30 25.52 -13.35
C GLY A 484 -2.89 24.94 -13.28
N GLU A 485 -1.92 25.68 -12.74
CA GLU A 485 -0.55 25.21 -12.54
C GLU A 485 -0.45 24.40 -11.25
N ARG A 486 0.51 23.48 -11.17
CA ARG A 486 0.77 22.70 -9.96
C ARG A 486 1.29 23.59 -8.82
N ILE A 487 0.69 23.48 -7.64
CA ILE A 487 1.25 24.06 -6.42
C ILE A 487 2.48 23.25 -6.00
N ARG A 488 3.65 23.89 -5.92
CA ARG A 488 4.89 23.24 -5.45
C ARG A 488 4.92 23.20 -3.92
N ILE A 489 5.07 22.00 -3.36
CA ILE A 489 4.97 21.74 -1.91
C ILE A 489 6.37 21.46 -1.35
N GLY A 490 7.28 22.45 -1.40
CA GLY A 490 8.64 22.26 -0.85
C GLY A 490 9.30 20.94 -1.26
N GLU A 491 8.97 20.45 -2.45
CA GLU A 491 9.51 19.23 -3.02
C GLU A 491 10.60 19.73 -3.95
N ASP A 492 11.85 19.35 -3.70
CA ASP A 492 12.88 19.47 -4.72
C ASP A 492 12.40 18.77 -6.00
N GLY A 493 13.05 19.02 -7.15
CA GLY A 493 12.67 18.44 -8.46
C GLY A 493 12.62 16.90 -8.53
N ASP A 494 12.80 16.20 -7.41
CA ASP A 494 12.65 14.77 -7.20
C ASP A 494 11.37 14.37 -6.42
N GLY A 495 10.50 15.30 -6.01
CA GLY A 495 9.22 14.99 -5.34
C GLY A 495 9.35 14.59 -3.87
N VAL A 496 10.49 14.86 -3.22
CA VAL A 496 10.74 14.54 -1.81
C VAL A 496 10.71 15.81 -0.98
N VAL A 497 9.89 15.85 0.07
CA VAL A 497 9.98 16.90 1.10
C VAL A 497 11.18 16.61 1.99
N ARG A 498 12.26 17.41 1.89
CA ARG A 498 13.44 17.27 2.77
C ARG A 498 13.28 18.11 4.04
N GLU A 499 14.07 17.78 5.05
CA GLU A 499 14.13 18.55 6.30
C GLU A 499 14.73 19.94 6.00
N GLY A 500 13.89 20.97 5.99
CA GLY A 500 14.25 22.35 5.59
C GLY A 500 13.33 22.93 4.51
N ASP A 501 12.72 22.08 3.68
CA ASP A 501 11.77 22.50 2.67
C ASP A 501 10.37 22.61 3.31
N ALA A 502 10.05 23.79 3.82
CA ALA A 502 8.69 24.07 4.25
C ALA A 502 7.83 24.33 3.00
N PRO A 503 6.70 23.62 2.82
CA PRO A 503 5.68 24.09 1.88
C PRO A 503 5.34 25.52 2.22
N ALA A 504 5.10 26.38 1.22
CA ALA A 504 4.64 27.75 1.49
C ALA A 504 3.42 27.71 2.43
N GLU A 505 3.32 28.68 3.33
CA GLU A 505 2.17 28.78 4.23
C GLU A 505 0.88 28.88 3.41
N GLY A 506 -0.10 28.02 3.70
CA GLY A 506 -1.34 27.91 2.92
C GLY A 506 -1.29 26.92 1.75
N ALA A 507 -0.15 26.25 1.50
CA ALA A 507 -0.11 25.11 0.59
C ALA A 507 -0.96 23.95 1.13
N PRO A 508 -1.53 23.09 0.25
CA PRO A 508 -2.26 21.91 0.68
C PRO A 508 -1.46 21.05 1.66
N GLY A 509 -2.06 20.74 2.82
CA GLY A 509 -1.38 19.96 3.87
C GLY A 509 -0.41 20.74 4.74
N ASN A 510 -0.34 22.08 4.59
CA ASN A 510 0.38 22.98 5.48
C ASN A 510 -0.51 24.18 5.87
N ARG A 511 -1.14 24.09 7.05
CA ARG A 511 -2.01 25.14 7.59
C ARG A 511 -1.43 25.67 8.90
N ASN A 512 -1.21 26.98 9.00
CA ASN A 512 -0.60 27.63 10.16
C ASN A 512 0.76 27.01 10.57
N GLY A 513 1.56 26.57 9.60
CA GLY A 513 2.84 25.89 9.82
C GLY A 513 2.74 24.43 10.30
N VAL A 514 1.52 23.88 10.43
CA VAL A 514 1.29 22.49 10.80
C VAL A 514 1.25 21.60 9.57
N LYS A 515 2.15 20.61 9.51
CA LYS A 515 2.24 19.62 8.42
C LYS A 515 2.48 18.21 8.96
N TYR A 516 2.12 17.20 8.17
CA TYR A 516 2.47 15.80 8.46
C TYR A 516 3.87 15.45 7.94
N PRO A 517 4.56 14.45 8.56
CA PRO A 517 5.90 14.01 8.17
C PRO A 517 5.92 13.09 6.93
N GLY A 518 4.87 13.12 6.12
CA GLY A 518 4.70 12.24 4.96
C GLY A 518 5.72 12.53 3.85
N VAL A 519 6.29 11.50 3.22
CA VAL A 519 7.32 11.67 2.18
C VAL A 519 6.81 12.20 0.83
N TYR A 520 5.49 12.23 0.64
CA TYR A 520 4.86 12.66 -0.60
C TYR A 520 3.72 13.63 -0.27
N ALA A 521 3.79 14.86 -0.79
CA ALA A 521 2.77 15.89 -0.63
C ALA A 521 2.32 16.15 0.82
N SER A 522 3.21 15.98 1.80
CA SER A 522 2.89 16.08 3.24
C SER A 522 1.67 15.25 3.68
N MET A 523 1.38 14.12 3.02
CA MET A 523 0.32 13.18 3.42
C MET A 523 0.89 11.84 3.89
N MET A 524 0.16 11.15 4.77
CA MET A 524 0.66 9.96 5.45
C MET A 524 0.55 8.67 4.61
N THR A 525 0.04 8.74 3.38
CA THR A 525 -0.22 7.58 2.51
C THR A 525 1.02 6.72 2.24
N PHE A 526 2.18 7.36 2.13
CA PHE A 526 3.47 6.68 1.98
C PHE A 526 4.33 6.69 3.26
N LEU A 527 3.72 7.01 4.41
CA LEU A 527 4.37 7.21 5.71
C LEU A 527 5.51 8.26 5.68
N GLY A 528 6.27 8.32 6.77
CA GLY A 528 7.41 9.22 6.97
C GLY A 528 8.61 8.50 7.60
N GLY A 529 9.77 9.16 7.55
CA GLY A 529 11.02 8.73 8.20
C GLY A 529 11.58 7.39 7.71
N GLY A 530 12.29 6.67 8.58
CA GLY A 530 13.05 5.46 8.20
C GLY A 530 12.20 4.28 7.71
N ARG A 531 10.87 4.35 7.87
CA ARG A 531 9.90 3.34 7.43
C ARG A 531 8.99 3.84 6.30
N ALA A 532 9.28 4.99 5.70
CA ALA A 532 8.52 5.49 4.55
C ALA A 532 8.60 4.52 3.36
N CYS A 533 7.59 4.53 2.50
CA CYS A 533 7.59 3.73 1.27
C CYS A 533 8.77 4.15 0.37
N ILE A 534 9.62 3.20 0.00
CA ILE A 534 10.75 3.45 -0.91
C ILE A 534 10.31 3.50 -2.38
N GLY A 535 9.21 2.82 -2.72
CA GLY A 535 8.70 2.68 -4.08
C GLY A 535 7.70 3.75 -4.50
N PHE A 536 7.50 4.83 -3.73
CA PHE A 536 6.42 5.79 -4.00
C PHE A 536 6.55 6.47 -5.37
N LYS A 537 7.78 6.79 -5.81
CA LYS A 537 8.03 7.39 -7.14
C LYS A 537 7.73 6.41 -8.26
N PHE A 538 8.05 5.13 -8.06
CA PHE A 538 7.71 4.07 -9.00
C PHE A 538 6.19 3.92 -9.12
N ALA A 539 5.49 3.85 -7.99
CA ALA A 539 4.03 3.77 -7.96
C ALA A 539 3.38 5.00 -8.63
N GLU A 540 3.87 6.21 -8.36
CA GLU A 540 3.36 7.42 -9.00
C GLU A 540 3.53 7.39 -10.52
N MET A 541 4.74 7.05 -10.99
CA MET A 541 5.05 6.91 -12.42
C MET A 541 4.17 5.83 -13.08
N GLU A 542 4.06 4.66 -12.46
CA GLU A 542 3.24 3.53 -12.90
C GLU A 542 1.77 3.95 -13.03
N MET A 543 1.19 4.57 -12.00
CA MET A 543 -0.20 5.06 -12.04
C MET A 543 -0.42 6.08 -13.14
N LYS A 544 0.49 7.05 -13.30
CA LYS A 544 0.38 8.09 -14.35
C LYS A 544 0.45 7.47 -15.74
N GLN A 545 1.36 6.54 -15.97
CA GLN A 545 1.48 5.88 -17.26
C GLN A 545 0.22 5.06 -17.59
N ILE A 546 -0.27 4.25 -16.65
CA ILE A 546 -1.50 3.49 -16.82
C ILE A 546 -2.68 4.41 -17.16
N LEU A 547 -2.89 5.45 -16.37
CA LEU A 547 -4.02 6.36 -16.55
C LEU A 547 -3.95 7.11 -17.89
N THR A 548 -2.78 7.62 -18.27
CA THR A 548 -2.61 8.35 -19.54
C THR A 548 -2.82 7.43 -20.75
N THR A 549 -2.33 6.19 -20.71
CA THR A 549 -2.56 5.22 -21.79
C THR A 549 -4.03 4.82 -21.89
N LEU A 550 -4.68 4.49 -20.78
CA LEU A 550 -6.08 4.06 -20.79
C LEU A 550 -7.04 5.19 -21.19
N LEU A 551 -6.86 6.40 -20.64
CA LEU A 551 -7.74 7.54 -20.94
C LEU A 551 -7.58 8.09 -22.36
N SER A 552 -6.47 7.78 -23.03
CA SER A 552 -6.25 8.15 -24.43
C SER A 552 -7.22 7.42 -25.38
N THR A 553 -7.65 6.20 -25.03
CA THR A 553 -8.47 5.36 -25.93
C THR A 553 -9.81 4.94 -25.35
N MET A 554 -9.98 4.99 -24.03
CA MET A 554 -11.19 4.54 -23.34
C MET A 554 -11.89 5.66 -22.54
N HIS A 555 -13.21 5.57 -22.53
CA HIS A 555 -14.09 6.31 -21.64
C HIS A 555 -14.69 5.34 -20.63
N PHE A 556 -14.74 5.75 -19.37
CA PHE A 556 -15.24 4.95 -18.25
C PHE A 556 -16.49 5.59 -17.67
N ALA A 557 -17.54 4.81 -17.48
CA ALA A 557 -18.78 5.22 -16.83
C ALA A 557 -19.19 4.19 -15.76
N LEU A 558 -20.02 4.60 -14.80
CA LEU A 558 -20.61 3.68 -13.84
C LEU A 558 -21.55 2.69 -14.56
N PRO A 559 -21.72 1.45 -14.05
CA PRO A 559 -22.60 0.47 -14.65
C PRO A 559 -24.01 1.01 -14.89
N SER A 560 -24.44 1.00 -16.15
CA SER A 560 -25.78 1.45 -16.56
C SER A 560 -26.86 0.37 -16.42
N GLY A 561 -26.46 -0.91 -16.42
CA GLY A 561 -27.34 -2.06 -16.28
C GLY A 561 -28.12 -2.06 -14.95
N ALA A 562 -29.43 -2.27 -15.05
CA ALA A 562 -30.31 -2.45 -13.91
C ALA A 562 -30.77 -3.91 -13.83
N ASP A 563 -30.99 -4.41 -12.62
CA ASP A 563 -31.61 -5.72 -12.39
C ASP A 563 -33.11 -5.72 -12.75
N GLU A 564 -33.76 -6.86 -12.61
CA GLU A 564 -35.20 -7.04 -12.86
C GLU A 564 -36.10 -6.13 -12.00
N HIS A 565 -35.56 -5.56 -10.92
CA HIS A 565 -36.23 -4.64 -10.01
C HIS A 565 -35.86 -3.17 -10.25
N GLY A 566 -35.04 -2.87 -11.28
CA GLY A 566 -34.59 -1.52 -11.61
C GLY A 566 -33.41 -1.02 -10.75
N ASN A 567 -32.80 -1.87 -9.92
CA ASN A 567 -31.65 -1.48 -9.10
C ASN A 567 -30.35 -1.58 -9.90
N ARG A 568 -29.51 -0.55 -9.79
CA ARG A 568 -28.16 -0.56 -10.37
C ARG A 568 -27.16 -1.18 -9.41
N LYS A 569 -26.10 -1.74 -9.96
CA LYS A 569 -24.95 -2.27 -9.20
C LYS A 569 -24.36 -1.17 -8.31
N GLN A 570 -24.27 -1.44 -7.01
CA GLN A 570 -23.64 -0.55 -6.06
C GLN A 570 -22.23 -1.05 -5.75
N ILE A 571 -21.22 -0.24 -6.07
CA ILE A 571 -19.81 -0.53 -5.76
C ILE A 571 -19.50 0.13 -4.42
N ARG A 572 -19.31 -0.69 -3.39
CA ARG A 572 -18.94 -0.24 -2.04
C ARG A 572 -17.49 -0.57 -1.77
N TRP A 573 -16.79 0.36 -1.13
CA TRP A 573 -15.38 0.18 -0.81
C TRP A 573 -15.21 -0.07 0.68
N LYS A 574 -14.73 -1.28 0.99
CA LYS A 574 -14.57 -1.74 2.37
C LYS A 574 -13.13 -1.56 2.84
N MET A 575 -12.97 -1.17 4.09
CA MET A 575 -11.65 -1.02 4.71
C MET A 575 -11.30 -2.28 5.55
N ASN A 576 -10.57 -3.22 4.95
CA ASN A 576 -10.18 -4.51 5.55
C ASN A 576 -8.66 -4.72 5.52
N GLY A 577 -7.90 -3.82 6.14
CA GLY A 577 -6.43 -3.76 6.02
C GLY A 577 -6.00 -2.97 4.79
N LEU A 578 -6.43 -3.41 3.60
CA LEU A 578 -6.46 -2.59 2.39
C LEU A 578 -7.88 -2.08 2.14
N GLN A 579 -8.01 -1.01 1.36
CA GLN A 579 -9.29 -0.64 0.77
C GLN A 579 -9.63 -1.56 -0.39
N VAL A 580 -10.77 -2.25 -0.31
CA VAL A 580 -11.16 -3.26 -1.29
C VAL A 580 -12.56 -2.92 -1.83
N PRO A 581 -12.73 -2.75 -3.14
CA PRO A 581 -14.04 -2.52 -3.75
C PRO A 581 -14.80 -3.83 -3.84
N VAL A 582 -16.08 -3.85 -3.49
CA VAL A 582 -16.96 -5.01 -3.63
C VAL A 582 -18.31 -4.57 -4.18
N LEU A 583 -19.03 -5.50 -4.81
CA LEU A 583 -20.43 -5.30 -5.17
C LEU A 583 -21.36 -5.70 -4.02
N ASP A 584 -22.37 -4.88 -3.78
CA ASP A 584 -23.44 -5.20 -2.84
C ASP A 584 -24.35 -6.31 -3.36
N PRO A 585 -24.89 -7.17 -2.47
CA PRO A 585 -25.96 -8.10 -2.84
C PRO A 585 -27.18 -7.34 -3.39
N PRO A 586 -27.88 -7.86 -4.43
CA PRO A 586 -27.70 -9.17 -5.05
C PRO A 586 -26.66 -9.23 -6.17
N ALA A 587 -26.11 -8.10 -6.61
CA ALA A 587 -25.19 -8.04 -7.76
C ALA A 587 -23.82 -8.69 -7.50
N GLY A 588 -23.42 -8.80 -6.23
CA GLY A 588 -22.23 -9.52 -5.80
C GLY A 588 -22.39 -10.18 -4.43
N ASP A 589 -21.28 -10.70 -3.91
CA ASP A 589 -21.22 -11.41 -2.63
C ASP A 589 -20.79 -10.52 -1.45
N GLY A 590 -20.48 -9.23 -1.68
CA GLY A 590 -19.96 -8.30 -0.68
C GLY A 590 -18.55 -8.62 -0.15
N HIS A 591 -17.82 -9.52 -0.84
CA HIS A 591 -16.53 -10.05 -0.42
C HIS A 591 -15.48 -10.09 -1.55
N THR A 592 -15.89 -10.43 -2.76
CA THR A 592 -15.02 -10.55 -3.92
C THR A 592 -14.64 -9.16 -4.45
N PRO A 593 -13.33 -8.85 -4.57
CA PRO A 593 -12.87 -7.55 -5.07
C PRO A 593 -13.30 -7.31 -6.52
N GLN A 594 -14.12 -6.28 -6.78
CA GLN A 594 -14.67 -6.00 -8.12
C GLN A 594 -14.94 -4.50 -8.32
N VAL A 595 -14.60 -3.99 -9.51
CA VAL A 595 -14.94 -2.65 -9.99
C VAL A 595 -15.43 -2.78 -11.43
N PRO A 596 -16.68 -3.22 -11.63
CA PRO A 596 -17.29 -3.21 -12.96
C PRO A 596 -17.53 -1.77 -13.38
N LEU A 597 -17.03 -1.38 -14.55
CA LEU A 597 -17.36 -0.10 -15.19
C LEU A 597 -17.79 -0.35 -16.63
N ASP A 598 -18.70 0.50 -17.11
CA ASP A 598 -19.05 0.55 -18.53
C ASP A 598 -17.89 1.22 -19.27
N VAL A 599 -17.20 0.44 -20.11
CA VAL A 599 -16.04 0.87 -20.88
C VAL A 599 -16.43 0.98 -22.35
N ARG A 600 -16.07 2.12 -22.96
CA ARG A 600 -16.25 2.34 -24.39
C ARG A 600 -15.06 3.04 -25.01
N ARG A 601 -14.97 3.02 -26.34
CA ARG A 601 -13.98 3.84 -27.06
C ARG A 601 -14.28 5.33 -26.90
N VAL A 602 -13.22 6.13 -26.86
CA VAL A 602 -13.29 7.60 -26.78
C VAL A 602 -13.92 8.19 -28.05
N ARG A 603 -14.76 9.22 -27.85
CA ARG A 603 -15.48 9.98 -28.87
C ARG A 603 -15.11 11.46 -28.79
N ALA A 604 -15.47 12.24 -29.81
CA ALA A 604 -15.13 13.68 -29.84
C ALA A 604 -15.75 14.48 -28.68
N GLU A 605 -16.94 14.07 -28.20
CA GLU A 605 -17.65 14.66 -27.06
C GLU A 605 -17.00 14.39 -25.69
N ASP A 606 -16.04 13.46 -25.62
CA ASP A 606 -15.33 13.11 -24.38
C ASP A 606 -14.20 14.07 -24.02
N PHE A 607 -14.02 15.11 -24.82
CA PHE A 607 -13.01 16.14 -24.63
C PHE A 607 -13.67 17.47 -24.34
N LEU A 608 -13.03 18.27 -23.50
CA LEU A 608 -13.36 19.69 -23.43
C LEU A 608 -12.98 20.36 -24.76
N SER A 609 -13.90 21.21 -25.23
CA SER A 609 -13.80 22.03 -26.45
C SER A 609 -12.62 22.99 -26.42
#